data_AF-A0AAU5LWE3-F1
#
_entry.id   AF-A0AAU5LWE3-F1
#
_cell.length_a   1.000
_cell.length_b   1.000
_cell.length_c   1.000
_cell.angle_alpha   90.00
_cell.angle_beta   90.00
_cell.angle_gamma   90.00
#
_symmetry.space_group_name_H-M   'P 1'
#
loop_
_entity.id
_entity.type
_entity.pdbx_description
1 polymer ?
#
loop_
_entity_poly.entity_id
_entity_poly.type
_entity_poly.pdbx_seq_one_letter_code
_entity_poly.pdbx_strand_id
1 'polypeptide(L)'
;MVDFVLVSLLVVPLFVGLLQLGLYLYVRNTIAAAASEGAHYAAVIDRDASDGEFRTRSLIGGVVQDELIDDIRAEAIDLNGQPAVRVVVNAHMPPLGLWGPGLAFTVRGHAIKETGQ
;
A
#
# COMPACT_ATOMS: atom_id res chain seq x y z
N MET A 1 39.39 -12.61 17.15
CA MET A 1 39.03 -11.78 15.97
C MET A 1 38.04 -12.49 15.06
N VAL A 2 38.17 -13.80 14.87
CA VAL A 2 37.25 -14.63 14.05
C VAL A 2 35.82 -14.65 14.62
N ASP A 3 35.67 -14.69 15.95
CA ASP A 3 34.38 -14.73 16.63
C ASP A 3 33.51 -13.52 16.30
N PHE A 4 34.10 -12.33 16.28
CA PHE A 4 33.40 -11.10 15.90
C PHE A 4 32.92 -11.17 14.45
N VAL A 5 33.77 -11.65 13.53
CA VAL A 5 33.40 -11.79 12.12
C VAL A 5 32.23 -12.76 11.95
N LEU A 6 32.24 -13.90 12.64
CA LEU A 6 31.15 -14.88 12.58
C LEU A 6 29.84 -14.32 13.15
N VAL A 7 29.90 -13.59 14.27
CA VAL A 7 28.73 -12.93 14.84
C VAL A 7 28.21 -11.83 13.92
N SER A 8 29.07 -10.97 13.39
CA SER A 8 28.68 -9.90 12.47
C SER A 8 28.11 -10.45 11.17
N LEU A 9 28.66 -11.55 10.64
CA LEU A 9 28.15 -12.22 9.44
C LEU A 9 26.69 -12.68 9.61
N LEU A 10 26.28 -13.03 10.83
CA LEU A 10 24.90 -13.41 11.14
C LEU A 10 24.02 -12.21 11.49
N VAL A 11 24.50 -11.35 12.39
CA VAL A 11 23.69 -10.28 13.00
C VAL A 11 23.40 -9.15 12.00
N VAL A 12 24.36 -8.78 11.16
CA VAL A 12 24.19 -7.70 10.19
C VAL A 12 23.07 -8.00 9.18
N PRO A 13 23.07 -9.14 8.46
CA PRO A 13 21.97 -9.43 7.52
C PRO A 13 20.64 -9.63 8.23
N LEU A 14 20.63 -10.20 9.44
CA LEU A 14 19.41 -10.31 10.24
C LEU A 14 18.84 -8.93 10.57
N PHE A 15 19.68 -8.00 11.03
CA PHE A 15 19.28 -6.64 11.35
C PHE A 15 18.75 -5.89 10.12
N VAL A 16 19.46 -5.97 8.99
CA VAL A 16 19.01 -5.37 7.72
C VAL A 16 17.70 -6.01 7.26
N GLY A 17 17.54 -7.33 7.40
CA GLY A 17 16.30 -8.03 7.07
C GLY A 17 15.12 -7.57 7.93
N LEU A 18 15.32 -7.33 9.23
CA LEU A 18 14.30 -6.79 10.12
C LEU A 18 13.94 -5.34 9.75
N LEU A 19 14.91 -4.50 9.41
CA LEU A 19 14.66 -3.14 8.92
C LEU A 19 13.87 -3.16 7.60
N GLN A 20 14.26 -4.01 6.65
CA GLN A 20 13.54 -4.19 5.38
C GLN A 20 12.09 -4.61 5.62
N LEU A 21 11.86 -5.58 6.51
CA LEU A 21 10.52 -6.06 6.84
C LEU A 21 9.68 -4.95 7.49
N GLY A 22 10.24 -4.23 8.46
CA GLY A 22 9.55 -3.13 9.13
C GLY A 22 9.16 -2.03 8.14
N LEU A 23 10.06 -1.66 7.24
CA LEU A 23 9.81 -0.65 6.22
C LEU A 23 8.76 -1.11 5.19
N TYR A 24 8.85 -2.36 4.72
CA TYR A 24 7.85 -2.96 3.84
C TYR A 24 6.45 -2.92 4.47
N LEU A 25 6.33 -3.34 5.73
CA LEU A 25 5.05 -3.32 6.45
C LEU A 25 4.53 -1.90 6.63
N TYR A 26 5.40 -0.95 6.97
CA TYR A 26 5.03 0.46 7.09
C TYR A 26 4.45 1.02 5.78
N VAL A 27 5.14 0.82 4.65
CA VAL A 27 4.69 1.29 3.33
C VAL A 27 3.40 0.60 2.93
N ARG A 28 3.34 -0.74 2.99
CA ARG A 28 2.16 -1.51 2.61
C ARG A 28 0.93 -1.11 3.44
N ASN A 29 1.10 -0.92 4.74
CA ASN A 29 -0.01 -0.53 5.63
C ASN A 29 -0.45 0.91 5.38
N THR A 30 0.47 1.84 5.14
CA THR A 30 0.15 3.23 4.77
C THR A 30 -0.65 3.29 3.47
N ILE A 31 -0.22 2.56 2.43
CA ILE A 31 -0.93 2.52 1.14
C ILE A 31 -2.30 1.83 1.32
N ALA A 32 -2.39 0.75 2.11
CA ALA A 32 -3.66 0.09 2.40
C ALA A 32 -4.65 1.02 3.11
N ALA A 33 -4.18 1.83 4.07
CA ALA A 33 -4.99 2.83 4.74
C ALA A 33 -5.49 3.90 3.74
N ALA A 34 -4.61 4.40 2.86
CA ALA A 34 -4.99 5.37 1.82
C ALA A 34 -5.97 4.81 0.78
N ALA A 35 -5.85 3.52 0.43
CA ALA A 35 -6.79 2.83 -0.45
C ALA A 35 -8.16 2.68 0.21
N SER A 36 -8.19 2.32 1.51
CA SER A 36 -9.44 2.23 2.27
C SER A 36 -10.14 3.59 2.37
N GLU A 37 -9.39 4.65 2.66
CA GLU A 37 -9.93 6.01 2.74
C GLU A 37 -10.43 6.52 1.38
N GLY A 38 -9.71 6.24 0.29
CA GLY A 38 -10.18 6.60 -1.05
C GLY A 38 -11.44 5.84 -1.47
N ALA A 39 -11.55 4.56 -1.09
CA ALA A 39 -12.78 3.79 -1.30
C ALA A 39 -13.95 4.42 -0.54
N HIS A 40 -13.76 4.77 0.73
CA HIS A 40 -14.78 5.48 1.52
C HIS A 40 -15.16 6.82 0.88
N TYR A 41 -14.16 7.59 0.43
CA TYR A 41 -14.38 8.90 -0.18
C TYR A 41 -15.20 8.83 -1.46
N ALA A 42 -15.02 7.79 -2.28
CA ALA A 42 -15.79 7.54 -3.50
C ALA A 42 -17.15 6.85 -3.25
N ALA A 43 -17.33 6.26 -2.08
CA ALA A 43 -18.57 5.62 -1.67
C ALA A 43 -19.62 6.62 -1.17
N VAL A 44 -19.25 7.88 -0.90
CA VAL A 44 -20.18 8.95 -0.51
C VAL A 44 -21.14 9.28 -1.67
N ILE A 45 -22.35 9.73 -1.33
CA ILE A 45 -23.35 10.19 -2.31
C ILE A 45 -22.74 11.24 -3.26
N ASP A 46 -23.15 11.18 -4.54
CA ASP A 46 -22.69 12.05 -5.63
C ASP A 46 -21.19 11.95 -5.97
N ARG A 47 -20.47 10.96 -5.44
CA ARG A 47 -19.09 10.66 -5.84
C ARG A 47 -19.03 9.51 -6.84
N ASP A 48 -18.03 9.56 -7.70
CA ASP A 48 -17.66 8.48 -8.59
C ASP A 48 -16.37 7.78 -8.14
N ALA A 49 -16.00 6.70 -8.84
CA ALA A 49 -14.79 5.95 -8.50
C ALA A 49 -13.52 6.80 -8.73
N SER A 50 -13.49 7.65 -9.75
CA SER A 50 -12.31 8.48 -10.06
C SER A 50 -11.99 9.47 -8.93
N ASP A 51 -13.00 9.97 -8.22
CA ASP A 51 -12.80 10.77 -7.00
C ASP A 51 -11.97 10.03 -5.94
N GLY A 52 -12.22 8.72 -5.80
CA GLY A 52 -11.49 7.84 -4.89
C GLY A 52 -10.05 7.62 -5.32
N GLU A 53 -9.81 7.47 -6.63
CA GLU A 53 -8.46 7.37 -7.19
C GLU A 53 -7.65 8.65 -6.91
N PHE A 54 -8.21 9.82 -7.22
CA PHE A 54 -7.59 11.11 -6.93
C PHE A 54 -7.31 11.28 -5.44
N ARG A 55 -8.28 10.92 -4.59
CA ARG A 55 -8.11 10.99 -3.13
C ARG A 55 -7.00 10.08 -2.64
N THR A 56 -6.96 8.82 -3.07
CA THR A 56 -5.90 7.88 -2.69
C THR A 56 -4.53 8.39 -3.15
N ARG A 57 -4.40 8.89 -4.38
CA ARG A 57 -3.15 9.50 -4.86
C ARG A 57 -2.70 10.66 -3.97
N SER A 58 -3.63 11.55 -3.59
CA SER A 58 -3.32 12.70 -2.72
C SER A 58 -2.86 12.28 -1.32
N LEU A 59 -3.41 11.20 -0.76
CA LEU A 59 -3.04 10.68 0.56
C LEU A 59 -1.69 9.97 0.54
N ILE A 60 -1.41 9.19 -0.51
CA ILE A 60 -0.14 8.48 -0.67
C ILE A 60 1.00 9.48 -0.89
N GLY A 61 0.82 10.46 -1.78
CA GLY A 61 1.87 11.45 -2.11
C GLY A 61 2.32 12.32 -0.93
N GLY A 62 1.55 12.38 0.15
CA GLY A 62 1.95 13.06 1.40
C GLY A 62 2.88 12.23 2.30
N VAL A 63 3.03 10.93 2.04
CA VAL A 63 3.68 9.98 2.98
C VAL A 63 4.71 9.07 2.31
N VAL A 64 4.48 8.68 1.06
CA VAL A 64 5.32 7.74 0.30
C VAL A 64 5.78 8.41 -0.99
N GLN A 65 7.00 8.13 -1.44
CA GLN A 65 7.49 8.63 -2.73
C GLN A 65 6.71 7.98 -3.88
N ASP A 66 6.35 8.79 -4.89
CA ASP A 66 5.61 8.35 -6.08
C ASP A 66 6.30 7.19 -6.81
N GLU A 67 7.62 7.10 -6.74
CA GLU A 67 8.43 6.10 -7.42
C GLU A 67 8.20 4.66 -6.90
N LEU A 68 7.57 4.50 -5.73
CA LEU A 68 7.16 3.20 -5.20
C LEU A 68 5.78 2.74 -5.69
N ILE A 69 5.05 3.60 -6.40
CA ILE A 69 3.68 3.33 -6.86
C ILE A 69 3.69 3.04 -8.35
N ASP A 70 3.24 1.86 -8.73
CA ASP A 70 3.14 1.48 -10.14
C ASP A 70 1.83 1.96 -10.76
N ASP A 71 0.73 1.84 -10.00
CA ASP A 71 -0.62 2.17 -10.48
C ASP A 71 -1.63 2.27 -9.33
N ILE A 72 -2.62 3.17 -9.49
CA ILE A 72 -3.77 3.34 -8.59
C ILE A 72 -5.02 3.29 -9.47
N ARG A 73 -5.99 2.45 -9.11
CA ARG A 73 -7.28 2.35 -9.80
C ARG A 73 -8.41 2.28 -8.81
N ALA A 74 -9.51 2.95 -9.13
CA ALA A 74 -10.75 2.84 -8.41
C ALA A 74 -11.86 2.34 -9.34
N GLU A 75 -12.70 1.44 -8.83
CA GLU A 75 -13.79 0.84 -9.59
C GLU A 75 -15.04 0.69 -8.72
N ALA A 76 -16.21 0.95 -9.31
CA ALA A 76 -17.49 0.56 -8.73
C ALA A 76 -17.65 -0.95 -8.89
N ILE A 77 -18.04 -1.63 -7.82
CA ILE A 77 -18.20 -3.08 -7.77
C ILE A 77 -19.49 -3.44 -7.04
N ASP A 78 -19.97 -4.65 -7.29
CA ASP A 78 -20.94 -5.29 -6.40
C ASP A 78 -20.19 -6.14 -5.38
N LEU A 79 -20.46 -5.93 -4.10
CA LEU A 79 -19.85 -6.67 -3.01
C LEU A 79 -20.95 -7.37 -2.22
N ASN A 80 -21.23 -8.62 -2.58
CA ASN A 80 -22.29 -9.45 -2.01
C ASN A 80 -23.71 -8.85 -2.17
N GLY A 81 -24.03 -8.32 -3.35
CA GLY A 81 -25.33 -7.71 -3.64
C GLY A 81 -25.48 -6.27 -3.15
N GLN A 82 -24.40 -5.66 -2.65
CA GLN A 82 -24.38 -4.28 -2.20
C GLN A 82 -23.45 -3.45 -3.08
N PRO A 83 -23.92 -2.31 -3.64
CA PRO A 83 -23.06 -1.41 -4.38
C PRO A 83 -21.91 -0.94 -3.50
N ALA A 84 -20.69 -1.03 -4.02
CA ALA A 84 -19.47 -0.69 -3.29
C ALA A 84 -18.45 -0.06 -4.24
N VAL A 85 -17.44 0.56 -3.67
CA VAL A 85 -16.25 1.02 -4.39
C VAL A 85 -15.05 0.25 -3.91
N ARG A 86 -14.19 -0.14 -4.84
CA ARG A 86 -12.87 -0.73 -4.56
C ARG A 86 -11.78 0.17 -5.09
N VAL A 87 -10.78 0.42 -4.27
CA VAL A 87 -9.51 1.02 -4.70
C VAL A 87 -8.43 -0.04 -4.67
N VAL A 88 -7.67 -0.17 -5.74
CA VAL A 88 -6.54 -1.08 -5.89
C VAL A 88 -5.29 -0.26 -6.13
N VAL A 89 -4.23 -0.53 -5.36
CA VAL A 89 -2.92 0.09 -5.55
C VAL A 89 -1.90 -1.00 -5.79
N ASN A 90 -1.18 -0.89 -6.90
CA ASN A 90 -0.02 -1.71 -7.21
C ASN A 90 1.22 -0.89 -6.91
N ALA A 91 2.14 -1.50 -6.16
CA ALA A 91 3.34 -0.83 -5.68
C ALA A 91 4.48 -1.85 -5.60
N HIS A 92 5.69 -1.32 -5.50
CA HIS A 92 6.86 -2.13 -5.27
C HIS A 92 7.75 -1.52 -4.19
N MET A 93 8.52 -2.38 -3.54
CA MET A 93 9.44 -2.01 -2.48
C MET A 93 10.86 -2.43 -2.89
N PRO A 94 11.79 -1.49 -3.12
CA PRO A 94 13.17 -1.83 -3.42
C PRO A 94 13.87 -2.41 -2.19
N PRO A 95 14.94 -3.18 -2.40
CA PRO A 95 15.76 -3.69 -1.31
C PRO A 95 16.60 -2.57 -0.66
N LEU A 96 16.78 -2.64 0.65
CA LEU A 96 17.81 -1.89 1.37
C LEU A 96 19.18 -2.56 1.14
N GLY A 97 19.80 -2.26 -0.01
CA GLY A 97 21.18 -2.68 -0.35
C GLY A 97 21.32 -3.50 -1.63
N LEU A 98 22.53 -4.02 -1.87
CA LEU A 98 22.95 -4.60 -3.16
C LEU A 98 22.37 -5.99 -3.50
N TRP A 99 21.79 -6.70 -2.54
CA TRP A 99 21.50 -8.14 -2.67
C TRP A 99 20.07 -8.57 -2.30
N GLY A 100 19.15 -7.63 -2.05
CA GLY A 100 17.77 -7.97 -1.71
C GLY A 100 16.87 -8.06 -2.96
N PRO A 101 15.86 -8.95 -3.00
CA PRO A 101 14.83 -8.88 -4.02
C PRO A 101 13.93 -7.67 -3.77
N GLY A 102 13.60 -6.93 -4.83
CA GLY A 102 12.48 -6.00 -4.79
C GLY A 102 11.18 -6.78 -4.57
N LEU A 103 10.25 -6.23 -3.79
CA LEU A 103 8.97 -6.86 -3.50
C LEU A 103 7.85 -6.06 -4.17
N ALA A 104 7.24 -6.62 -5.21
CA ALA A 104 5.99 -6.09 -5.74
C ALA A 104 4.83 -6.56 -4.85
N PHE A 105 3.85 -5.69 -4.61
CA PHE A 105 2.66 -6.01 -3.82
C PHE A 105 1.45 -5.20 -4.29
N THR A 106 0.27 -5.76 -4.02
CA THR A 106 -1.01 -5.10 -4.30
C THR A 106 -1.78 -4.96 -3.00
N VAL A 107 -2.36 -3.78 -2.77
CA VAL A 107 -3.32 -3.55 -1.68
C VAL A 107 -4.69 -3.18 -2.25
N ARG A 108 -5.73 -3.48 -1.48
CA ARG A 108 -7.12 -3.22 -1.87
C ARG A 108 -7.86 -2.59 -0.68
N GLY A 109 -8.56 -1.50 -0.94
CA GLY A 109 -9.54 -0.91 -0.03
C GLY A 109 -10.95 -1.06 -0.59
N HIS A 110 -11.93 -1.20 0.28
CA HIS A 110 -13.34 -1.38 -0.10
C HIS A 110 -14.23 -0.55 0.81
N ALA A 111 -15.28 0.03 0.24
CA ALA A 111 -16.32 0.70 1.00
C ALA A 111 -17.69 0.51 0.33
N ILE A 112 -18.72 0.26 1.14
CA ILE A 112 -20.10 0.16 0.67
C ILE A 112 -20.59 1.55 0.28
N LYS A 113 -21.23 1.67 -0.89
CA LYS A 113 -21.75 2.93 -1.41
C LYS A 113 -22.98 3.38 -0.61
N GLU A 114 -22.94 4.63 -0.16
CA GLU A 114 -24.08 5.26 0.47
C GLU A 114 -25.21 5.37 -0.56
N THR A 115 -26.35 4.75 -0.25
CA THR A 115 -27.55 4.86 -1.06
C THR A 115 -28.48 5.79 -0.31
N GLY A 116 -28.72 6.99 -0.85
CA GLY A 116 -29.65 7.94 -0.24
C GLY A 116 -31.03 7.30 -0.07
N GLN A 117 -31.52 7.27 1.17
CA GLN A 117 -32.93 7.00 1.49
C GLN A 117 -33.69 8.32 1.53
#